data_AF-A0A1I5HQE5-F1
#
_entry.id   AF-A0A1I5HQE5-F1
#
_cell.length_a   1.000
_cell.length_b   1.000
_cell.length_c   1.000
_cell.angle_alpha   90.00
_cell.angle_beta   90.00
_cell.angle_gamma   90.00
#
_symmetry.space_group_name_H-M   'P 1'
#
loop_
_entity.id
_entity.type
_entity.pdbx_description
1 polymer ?
#
loop_
_entity_poly.entity_id
_entity_poly.type
_entity_poly.pdbx_seq_one_letter_code
_entity_poly.pdbx_strand_id
1 'polypeptide(L)'
;MTTTMSQKAVRESLSNPELFEGGVYVTKNGTAELFVQTAAERHAELAELEYQRQQDALFRILMRSKQDFANNRKMTPEEALRRLNATT
;
A
#
# COMPACT_ATOMS: atom_id res chain seq x y z
N MET A 1 3.60 17.65 11.86
CA MET A 1 4.11 17.47 13.24
C MET A 1 3.28 16.38 13.87
N THR A 2 3.86 15.28 14.32
CA THR A 2 3.09 14.20 14.94
C THR A 2 2.80 14.54 16.39
N THR A 3 1.54 14.53 16.77
CA THR A 3 1.08 14.95 18.10
C THR A 3 1.10 13.74 19.04
N THR A 4 1.50 13.96 20.29
CA THR A 4 1.50 12.92 21.33
C THR A 4 0.43 13.25 22.37
N MET A 5 -0.43 12.29 22.69
CA MET A 5 -1.50 12.46 23.68
C MET A 5 -1.43 11.37 24.75
N SER A 6 -1.88 11.67 25.97
CA SER A 6 -2.03 10.65 27.01
C SER A 6 -3.27 9.78 26.73
N GLN A 7 -3.27 8.53 27.19
CA GLN A 7 -4.42 7.64 27.05
C GLN A 7 -5.72 8.24 27.62
N LYS A 8 -5.64 9.02 28.70
CA LYS A 8 -6.81 9.73 29.27
C LYS A 8 -7.34 10.77 28.29
N ALA A 9 -6.47 11.65 27.78
CA ALA A 9 -6.85 12.71 26.85
C ALA A 9 -7.47 12.14 25.56
N VAL A 10 -6.93 11.02 25.05
CA VAL A 10 -7.49 10.34 23.88
C VAL A 10 -8.91 9.86 24.13
N ARG A 11 -9.18 9.19 25.25
CA ARG A 11 -10.53 8.68 25.58
C ARG A 11 -11.57 9.80 25.66
N GLU A 12 -11.19 10.94 26.23
CA GLU A 12 -12.05 12.13 26.32
C GLU A 12 -12.28 12.81 24.95
N SER A 13 -11.36 12.59 24.01
CA SER A 13 -11.35 13.23 22.68
C SER A 13 -11.94 12.36 21.57
N LEU A 14 -12.29 11.10 21.82
CA LEU A 14 -12.76 10.15 20.78
C LEU A 14 -14.00 10.60 20.00
N SER A 15 -14.79 11.52 20.55
CA SER A 15 -15.96 12.10 19.88
C SER A 15 -15.60 13.21 18.87
N ASN A 16 -14.36 13.68 18.85
CA ASN A 16 -13.88 14.70 17.93
C ASN A 16 -12.75 14.16 17.02
N PRO A 17 -13.10 13.62 15.83
CA PRO A 17 -12.13 13.07 14.88
C PRO A 17 -11.04 14.06 14.43
N GLU A 18 -11.32 15.37 14.42
CA GLU A 18 -10.37 16.41 13.98
C GLU A 18 -9.10 16.44 14.85
N LEU A 19 -9.21 16.00 16.12
CA LEU A 19 -8.07 15.90 17.04
C LEU A 19 -7.08 14.78 16.67
N PHE A 20 -7.47 13.90 15.76
CA PHE A 20 -6.66 12.77 15.29
C PHE A 20 -6.16 12.91 13.85
N GLU A 21 -6.47 14.03 13.19
CA GLU A 21 -5.94 14.34 11.85
C GLU A 21 -4.41 14.48 11.89
N GLY A 22 -3.75 13.95 10.86
CA GLY A 22 -2.30 13.82 10.80
C GLY A 22 -1.72 12.75 11.72
N GLY A 23 -2.57 12.03 12.45
CA GLY A 23 -2.20 10.92 13.31
C GLY A 23 -1.55 11.31 14.64
N VAL A 24 -1.89 10.55 15.68
CA VAL A 24 -1.52 10.82 17.07
C VAL A 24 -0.92 9.59 17.71
N TYR A 25 0.22 9.75 18.38
CA TYR A 25 0.79 8.73 19.27
C TYR A 25 0.16 8.82 20.65
N VAL A 26 -0.43 7.72 21.09
CA VAL A 26 -1.01 7.57 22.43
C VAL A 26 0.05 7.03 23.38
N THR A 27 0.27 7.74 24.47
CA THR A 27 1.21 7.36 25.52
C THR A 27 0.52 6.96 26.80
N LYS A 28 1.16 6.03 27.51
CA LYS A 28 0.83 5.65 28.89
C LYS A 28 2.13 5.69 29.70
N ASN A 29 2.14 6.48 30.77
CA ASN A 29 3.33 6.68 31.61
C ASN A 29 4.58 7.10 30.84
N GLY A 30 4.42 7.91 29.77
CA GLY A 30 5.53 8.41 28.94
C GLY A 30 5.99 7.47 27.83
N THR A 31 5.49 6.22 27.77
CA THR A 31 5.79 5.27 26.70
C THR A 31 4.69 5.31 25.64
N ALA A 32 5.07 5.39 24.36
CA ALA A 32 4.11 5.30 23.25
C ALA A 32 3.62 3.85 23.07
N GLU A 33 2.31 3.66 23.08
CA GLU A 33 1.67 2.32 23.03
C GLU A 33 0.81 2.12 21.77
N LEU A 34 0.24 3.20 21.21
CA LEU A 34 -0.69 3.11 20.09
C LEU A 34 -0.52 4.31 19.16
N PHE A 35 -0.83 4.12 17.88
CA PHE A 35 -1.03 5.21 16.93
C PHE A 35 -2.50 5.23 16.50
N VAL A 36 -3.12 6.39 16.55
CA VAL A 36 -4.52 6.61 16.15
C VAL A 36 -4.54 7.64 15.04
N GLN A 37 -5.28 7.37 13.97
CA GLN A 37 -5.52 8.30 12.88
C GLN A 37 -6.98 8.19 12.43
N THR A 38 -7.43 9.12 11.60
CA THR A 38 -8.80 9.05 11.08
C THR A 38 -8.96 7.86 10.12
N ALA A 39 -10.17 7.31 10.03
CA ALA A 39 -10.46 6.24 9.08
C ALA A 39 -10.26 6.69 7.62
N ALA A 40 -10.61 7.95 7.31
CA ALA A 40 -10.45 8.53 5.98
C ALA A 40 -8.98 8.55 5.55
N GLU A 41 -8.07 9.02 6.41
CA GLU A 41 -6.63 9.01 6.15
C GLU A 41 -6.11 7.59 5.96
N ARG A 42 -6.55 6.64 6.80
CA ARG A 42 -6.15 5.22 6.66
C ARG A 42 -6.59 4.65 5.31
N HIS A 43 -7.80 4.96 4.86
CA HIS A 43 -8.31 4.50 3.57
C HIS A 43 -7.53 5.13 2.40
N ALA A 44 -7.23 6.42 2.46
CA ALA A 44 -6.43 7.09 1.44
C ALA A 44 -5.01 6.51 1.36
N GLU A 45 -4.36 6.29 2.50
CA GLU A 45 -3.04 5.65 2.58
C GLU A 45 -3.04 4.25 1.97
N LEU A 46 -4.04 3.42 2.31
CA LEU A 46 -4.18 2.07 1.77
C LEU A 46 -4.41 2.06 0.26
N ALA A 47 -5.22 2.99 -0.26
CA ALA A 47 -5.46 3.12 -1.69
C ALA A 47 -4.19 3.51 -2.44
N GLU A 48 -3.42 4.46 -1.91
CA GLU A 48 -2.13 4.85 -2.49
C GLU A 48 -1.13 3.69 -2.46
N LEU A 49 -1.03 2.96 -1.35
CA LEU A 49 -0.15 1.79 -1.25
C LEU A 49 -0.53 0.68 -2.23
N GLU A 50 -1.82 0.47 -2.48
CA GLU A 50 -2.27 -0.49 -3.49
C GLU A 50 -1.93 -0.01 -4.90
N TYR A 51 -2.16 1.26 -5.21
CA TYR A 51 -1.81 1.86 -6.49
C TYR A 51 -0.31 1.77 -6.78
N GLN A 52 0.54 2.08 -5.80
CA GLN A 52 1.99 1.94 -5.93
C GLN A 52 2.42 0.48 -6.14
N ARG A 53 1.83 -0.47 -5.40
CA ARG A 53 2.11 -1.90 -5.59
C ARG A 53 1.75 -2.38 -6.99
N GLN A 54 0.65 -1.89 -7.56
CA GLN A 54 0.23 -2.22 -8.92
C GLN A 54 1.20 -1.63 -9.96
N GLN A 55 1.62 -0.38 -9.80
CA GLN A 55 2.61 0.25 -10.69
C GLN A 55 3.95 -0.49 -10.66
N ASP A 56 4.44 -0.85 -9.47
CA ASP A 56 5.68 -1.60 -9.30
C ASP A 56 5.60 -2.98 -9.98
N ALA A 57 4.46 -3.66 -9.85
CA ALA A 57 4.23 -4.94 -10.52
C ALA A 57 4.28 -4.79 -12.05
N LEU A 58 3.58 -3.79 -12.60
CA LEU A 58 3.59 -3.51 -14.04
C LEU A 58 4.98 -3.16 -14.54
N PHE A 59 5.73 -2.33 -13.80
CA PHE A 59 7.10 -1.99 -14.14
C PHE A 59 8.00 -3.22 -14.15
N ARG A 60 7.92 -4.08 -13.13
CA ARG A 60 8.67 -5.34 -13.08
C ARG A 60 8.34 -6.25 -14.25
N ILE A 61 7.06 -6.38 -14.61
CA ILE A 61 6.63 -7.15 -15.79
C ILE A 61 7.27 -6.57 -17.06
N LEU A 62 7.16 -5.25 -17.27
CA LEU A 62 7.72 -4.58 -18.44
C LEU A 62 9.24 -4.79 -18.54
N MET A 63 9.97 -4.61 -17.43
CA MET A 63 11.42 -4.79 -17.40
C MET A 63 11.81 -6.25 -17.69
N ARG A 64 11.04 -7.21 -17.18
CA ARG A 64 11.23 -8.63 -17.49
C ARG A 64 10.97 -8.93 -18.96
N SER A 65 9.89 -8.38 -19.54
CA SER A 65 9.62 -8.51 -20.97
C SER A 65 10.75 -7.93 -21.83
N LYS A 66 11.29 -6.76 -21.47
CA LYS A 66 12.47 -6.21 -22.17
C LYS A 66 13.67 -7.16 -22.14
N GLN A 67 13.94 -7.78 -20.99
CA GLN A 67 15.00 -8.80 -20.88
C GLN A 67 14.69 -10.04 -21.72
N ASP A 68 13.43 -10.47 -21.78
CA ASP A 68 13.02 -11.60 -22.62
C ASP A 68 13.24 -11.32 -24.10
N PHE A 69 12.91 -10.12 -24.57
CA PHE A 69 13.22 -9.69 -25.95
C PHE A 69 14.73 -9.68 -26.24
N ALA A 70 15.54 -9.13 -25.33
CA ALA A 70 16.99 -9.08 -25.48
C ALA A 70 17.63 -10.49 -25.54
N ASN A 71 17.08 -11.43 -24.78
CA ASN A 71 17.54 -12.83 -24.74
C ASN A 71 16.83 -13.74 -25.77
N ASN A 72 16.11 -13.17 -26.74
CA ASN A 72 15.34 -13.89 -27.76
C ASN A 72 14.30 -14.89 -27.18
N ARG A 73 13.85 -14.69 -25.94
CA ARG A 73 12.75 -15.44 -25.29
C ARG A 73 11.40 -14.83 -25.64
N LYS A 74 11.09 -14.77 -26.93
CA LYS A 74 9.87 -14.17 -27.48
C LYS A 74 9.08 -15.19 -28.29
N MET A 75 7.82 -14.89 -28.54
CA MET A 75 6.93 -15.70 -29.37
C MET A 75 6.02 -14.78 -30.17
N THR A 76 5.67 -15.23 -31.36
CA THR A 76 4.60 -14.65 -32.18
C THR A 76 3.24 -14.97 -31.57
N PRO A 77 2.19 -14.18 -31.88
CA PRO A 77 0.83 -14.48 -31.45
C PRO A 77 0.38 -15.90 -31.83
N GLU A 78 0.75 -16.37 -33.02
CA GLU A 78 0.41 -17.71 -33.51
C GLU A 78 1.12 -18.81 -32.71
N GLU A 79 2.39 -18.62 -32.36
CA GLU A 79 3.13 -19.54 -31.49
C GLU A 79 2.55 -19.60 -30.08
N ALA A 80 2.15 -18.44 -29.53
CA ALA A 80 1.53 -18.36 -28.23
C ALA A 80 0.18 -19.10 -28.21
N LEU A 81 -0.67 -18.90 -29.23
CA LEU A 81 -1.95 -19.59 -29.36
C LEU A 81 -1.79 -21.10 -29.48
N ARG A 82 -0.83 -21.56 -30.31
CA ARG A 82 -0.50 -22.99 -30.43
C ARG A 82 -0.08 -23.58 -29.09
N ARG A 83 0.77 -22.89 -28.32
CA ARG A 83 1.22 -23.35 -27.00
C ARG A 83 0.09 -23.42 -25.98
N LEU A 84 -0.80 -22.44 -25.95
CA LEU A 84 -1.95 -22.42 -25.05
C LEU A 84 -2.86 -23.62 -25.31
N ASN A 85 -3.20 -23.85 -26.57
CA ASN A 85 -4.06 -24.95 -26.99
C ASN A 85 -3.42 -26.34 -26.75
N ALA A 86 -2.09 -26.44 -26.77
CA ALA A 86 -1.37 -27.69 -26.47
C ALA A 86 -1.29 -28.01 -24.97
N THR A 87 -1.64 -27.06 -24.09
CA THR A 87 -1.60 -27.23 -22.63
C THR A 87 -2.99 -27.53 -22.05
N THR A 88 -4.04 -27.52 -22.87
CA THR A 88 -5.43 -27.83 -22.52
C THR A 88 -5.78 -29.23 -23.01
#